data_AF-F0YL42-F1
#
_entry.id   AF-F0YL42-F1
#
_cell.length_a   1.000
_cell.length_b   1.000
_cell.length_c   1.000
_cell.angle_alpha   90.00
_cell.angle_beta   90.00
_cell.angle_gamma   90.00
#
_symmetry.space_group_name_H-M   'P 1'
#
loop_
_entity.id
_entity.type
_entity.pdbx_description
1 polymer ?
#
loop_
_entity_poly.entity_id
_entity_poly.type
_entity_poly.pdbx_seq_one_letter_code
_entity_poly.pdbx_strand_id
1 'polypeptide(L)'
;PWTVQEDDALASLVGRYGTSDNWTLISRTLVTYRTSKQCRERWHNFLDPTMNKAPLTVEEDLLLIEAVLEHGNKWAAIARLLPGRTDSSLKKHWNSTLK
;
A
#
# COMPACT_ATOMS: atom_id res chain seq x y z
N PRO A 1 -4.21 -17.91 3.38
CA PRO A 1 -4.98 -16.72 3.84
C PRO A 1 -4.32 -16.16 5.11
N TRP A 2 -4.31 -14.84 5.34
CA TRP A 2 -3.78 -14.25 6.58
C TRP A 2 -4.77 -14.41 7.73
N THR A 3 -4.30 -14.86 8.89
CA THR A 3 -5.12 -14.90 10.12
C THR A 3 -5.05 -13.57 10.86
N VAL A 4 -6.02 -13.35 11.76
CA VAL A 4 -6.04 -12.17 12.62
C VAL A 4 -4.77 -12.11 13.49
N GLN A 5 -4.34 -13.27 14.03
CA GLN A 5 -3.13 -13.36 14.83
C GLN A 5 -1.86 -13.02 14.04
N GLU A 6 -1.79 -13.44 12.77
CA GLU A 6 -0.68 -13.06 11.88
C GLU A 6 -0.69 -11.55 11.59
N ASP A 7 -1.87 -10.97 11.36
CA ASP A 7 -2.03 -9.53 11.11
C ASP A 7 -1.65 -8.70 12.34
N ASP A 8 -2.10 -9.07 13.54
CA ASP A 8 -1.78 -8.38 14.79
C ASP A 8 -0.29 -8.43 15.12
N ALA A 9 0.32 -9.61 14.94
CA ALA A 9 1.76 -9.79 15.14
C ALA A 9 2.57 -9.01 14.09
N LEU A 10 2.15 -9.04 12.82
CA LEU A 10 2.79 -8.25 11.76
C LEU A 10 2.70 -6.75 12.06
N ALA A 11 1.53 -6.26 12.49
CA ALA A 11 1.36 -4.86 12.82
C ALA A 11 2.22 -4.42 14.01
N SER A 12 2.31 -5.25 15.04
CA SER A 12 3.17 -5.02 16.19
C SER A 12 4.66 -4.95 15.80
N LEU A 13 5.10 -5.87 14.93
CA LEU A 13 6.48 -5.92 14.44
C LEU A 13 6.82 -4.71 13.54
N VAL A 14 5.90 -4.30 12.67
CA VAL A 14 6.08 -3.10 11.85
C VAL A 14 6.11 -1.85 12.72
N GLY A 15 5.26 -1.75 13.76
CA GLY A 15 5.34 -0.65 14.72
C GLY A 15 6.68 -0.58 15.45
N ARG A 16 7.32 -1.73 15.71
CA ARG A 16 8.62 -1.81 16.39
C ARG A 16 9.81 -1.52 15.47
N TYR A 17 9.80 -2.04 14.25
CA TYR A 17 10.96 -2.03 13.35
C TYR A 17 10.82 -1.06 12.17
N GLY A 18 9.63 -0.53 11.91
CA GLY A 18 9.36 0.33 10.76
C GLY A 18 9.30 -0.42 9.42
N THR A 19 9.08 0.33 8.34
CA THR A 19 8.79 -0.18 6.99
C THR A 19 9.92 0.00 5.97
N SER A 20 11.02 0.66 6.34
CA SER A 20 12.07 1.12 5.42
C SER A 20 12.90 -0.01 4.81
N ASP A 21 13.36 -0.99 5.59
CA ASP A 21 14.10 -2.17 5.06
C ASP A 21 14.09 -3.41 6.00
N ASN A 22 13.26 -3.40 7.04
CA ASN A 22 13.28 -4.43 8.08
C ASN A 22 12.39 -5.66 7.78
N TRP A 23 11.90 -5.82 6.54
CA TRP A 23 10.96 -6.88 6.18
C TRP A 23 11.52 -8.29 6.35
N THR A 24 12.82 -8.49 6.13
CA THR A 24 13.49 -9.78 6.36
C THR A 24 13.62 -10.11 7.84
N LEU A 25 13.82 -9.10 8.69
CA LEU A 25 13.79 -9.27 10.13
C LEU A 25 12.37 -9.60 10.58
N ILE A 26 11.39 -8.80 10.15
CA ILE A 26 9.97 -8.97 10.49
C ILE A 26 9.48 -10.37 10.10
N SER A 27 9.77 -10.86 8.89
CA SER A 27 9.32 -12.20 8.49
C SER A 27 9.93 -13.32 9.34
N ARG A 28 11.20 -13.17 9.76
CA ARG A 28 11.86 -14.12 10.67
C ARG A 28 11.25 -14.08 12.08
N THR A 29 10.96 -12.88 12.58
CA THR A 29 10.39 -12.68 13.92
C THR A 29 8.91 -13.04 14.00
N LEU A 30 8.18 -12.99 12.89
CA LEU A 30 6.78 -13.44 12.84
C LEU A 30 6.65 -14.95 13.10
N VAL A 31 7.74 -15.73 12.92
CA VAL A 31 7.81 -17.20 13.13
C VAL A 31 6.64 -17.94 12.45
N THR A 32 6.40 -17.61 11.18
CA THR A 32 5.41 -18.25 10.32
C THR A 32 6.03 -18.62 8.98
N TYR A 33 5.27 -19.25 8.08
CA TYR A 33 5.69 -19.53 6.70
C TYR A 33 5.59 -18.29 5.76
N ARG A 34 5.54 -17.07 6.32
CA ARG A 34 5.45 -15.83 5.55
C ARG A 34 6.83 -15.33 5.15
N THR A 35 6.99 -15.00 3.87
CA THR A 35 8.21 -14.38 3.34
C THR A 35 8.21 -12.87 3.56
N SER A 36 9.39 -12.23 3.53
CA SER A 36 9.54 -10.77 3.61
C SER A 36 8.64 -10.04 2.61
N LYS A 37 8.54 -10.57 1.38
CA LYS A 37 7.68 -10.02 0.32
C LYS A 37 6.22 -10.06 0.73
N GLN A 38 5.73 -11.20 1.23
CA GLN A 38 4.34 -11.36 1.67
C GLN A 38 4.01 -10.44 2.85
N CYS A 39 4.91 -10.30 3.84
CA CYS A 39 4.73 -9.39 4.97
C CYS A 39 4.61 -7.93 4.49
N ARG A 40 5.52 -7.50 3.61
CA ARG A 40 5.49 -6.15 3.01
C ARG A 40 4.19 -5.89 2.25
N GLU A 41 3.80 -6.83 1.38
CA GLU A 41 2.55 -6.72 0.61
C GLU A 41 1.33 -6.69 1.51
N ARG A 42 1.29 -7.51 2.57
CA ARG A 42 0.18 -7.51 3.52
C ARG A 42 0.06 -6.20 4.24
N TRP A 43 1.17 -5.65 4.73
CA TRP A 43 1.19 -4.36 5.41
C TRP A 43 0.65 -3.24 4.51
N HIS A 44 1.33 -2.97 3.39
CA HIS A 44 0.99 -1.82 2.55
C HIS A 44 -0.39 -1.91 1.88
N ASN A 45 -0.90 -3.12 1.64
CA ASN A 45 -2.21 -3.27 1.00
C ASN A 45 -3.37 -3.38 2.00
N PHE A 46 -3.13 -3.87 3.23
CA PHE A 46 -4.22 -4.24 4.13
C PHE A 46 -4.07 -3.77 5.58
N LEU A 47 -2.87 -3.59 6.13
CA LEU A 47 -2.73 -3.27 7.56
C LEU A 47 -2.30 -1.84 7.84
N ASP A 48 -1.66 -1.17 6.87
CA ASP A 48 -1.20 0.20 7.03
C ASP A 48 -2.39 1.13 7.31
N PRO A 49 -2.47 1.77 8.49
CA PRO A 49 -3.60 2.62 8.86
C PRO A 49 -3.61 3.94 8.10
N THR A 50 -2.49 4.34 7.48
CA THR A 50 -2.40 5.55 6.67
C THR A 50 -3.04 5.37 5.29
N MET A 51 -3.36 4.13 4.91
CA MET A 51 -3.95 3.81 3.63
C MET A 51 -5.45 4.02 3.61
N ASN A 52 -5.90 4.95 2.77
CA ASN A 52 -7.30 5.18 2.48
C ASN A 52 -7.82 4.10 1.51
N LYS A 53 -8.70 3.24 2.03
CA LYS A 53 -9.34 2.15 1.28
C LYS A 53 -10.74 2.49 0.77
N ALA A 54 -11.25 3.69 1.05
CA ALA A 54 -12.50 4.16 0.48
C ALA A 54 -12.40 4.26 -1.04
N PRO A 55 -13.51 4.30 -1.79
CA PRO A 55 -13.49 4.69 -3.20
C PRO A 55 -12.74 6.01 -3.41
N LEU A 56 -12.17 6.22 -4.60
CA LEU A 56 -11.64 7.53 -4.95
C LEU A 56 -12.79 8.53 -5.00
N THR A 57 -12.53 9.70 -4.45
CA THR A 57 -13.41 10.86 -4.51
C THR A 57 -13.26 11.57 -5.85
N VAL A 58 -14.24 12.40 -6.22
CA VAL A 58 -14.18 13.17 -7.46
C VAL A 58 -12.97 14.12 -7.47
N GLU A 59 -12.62 14.67 -6.31
CA GLU A 59 -11.45 15.53 -6.14
C GLU A 59 -10.14 14.77 -6.38
N GLU A 60 -10.05 13.53 -5.87
CA GLU A 60 -8.90 12.65 -6.13
C GLU A 60 -8.83 12.22 -7.60
N ASP A 61 -9.98 12.01 -8.26
CA ASP A 61 -10.03 11.68 -9.68
C ASP A 61 -9.49 12.83 -10.54
N LEU A 62 -9.88 14.07 -10.24
CA LEU A 62 -9.37 15.24 -10.94
C LEU A 62 -7.85 15.36 -10.80
N LEU A 63 -7.33 15.21 -9.57
CA LEU A 63 -5.89 15.26 -9.32
C LEU A 63 -5.16 14.08 -9.99
N LEU A 64 -5.76 12.89 -10.00
CA LEU A 64 -5.21 11.71 -10.66
C LEU A 64 -5.13 11.92 -12.18
N ILE A 65 -6.16 12.50 -12.80
CA ILE A 65 -6.16 12.82 -14.23
C ILE A 65 -5.04 13.81 -14.54
N GLU A 66 -4.94 14.92 -13.80
CA GLU A 66 -3.89 15.93 -13.98
C GLU A 66 -2.50 15.31 -13.84
N ALA A 67 -2.28 14.52 -12.79
CA ALA A 67 -1.00 13.89 -12.53
C ALA A 67 -0.64 12.83 -13.59
N VAL A 68 -1.60 12.10 -14.16
CA VAL A 68 -1.36 11.16 -15.26
C VAL A 68 -1.03 11.91 -16.56
N LEU A 69 -1.66 13.05 -16.82
CA LEU A 69 -1.31 13.90 -17.97
C LEU A 69 0.11 14.45 -17.86
N GLU A 70 0.53 14.88 -16.66
CA GLU A 70 1.87 15.43 -16.43
C GLU A 70 2.97 14.34 -16.38
N HIS A 71 2.72 13.23 -15.67
CA HIS A 71 3.75 12.24 -15.36
C HIS A 71 3.64 10.93 -16.16
N GLY A 72 2.55 10.70 -16.88
CA GLY A 72 2.25 9.45 -17.55
C GLY A 72 2.03 8.30 -16.55
N ASN A 73 2.47 7.09 -16.90
CA ASN A 73 2.29 5.87 -16.09
C ASN A 73 3.26 5.75 -14.89
N LYS A 74 3.71 6.88 -14.32
CA LYS A 74 4.64 6.92 -13.17
C LYS A 74 3.89 6.85 -11.84
N TRP A 75 3.16 5.76 -11.61
CA TRP A 75 2.24 5.59 -10.47
C TRP A 75 2.87 5.84 -9.09
N ALA A 76 4.12 5.42 -8.88
CA ALA A 76 4.82 5.66 -7.62
C ALA A 76 5.13 7.14 -7.37
N ALA A 77 5.27 7.95 -8.42
CA ALA A 77 5.42 9.40 -8.29
C ALA A 77 4.05 10.05 -8.03
N ILE A 78 3.02 9.64 -8.79
CA ILE A 78 1.65 10.14 -8.65
C ILE A 78 1.10 9.86 -7.24
N ALA A 79 1.35 8.67 -6.69
CA ALA A 79 0.92 8.31 -5.34
C ALA A 79 1.50 9.22 -4.24
N ARG A 80 2.63 9.91 -4.50
CA ARG A 80 3.18 10.90 -3.55
C ARG A 80 2.37 12.20 -3.53
N LEU A 81 1.61 12.48 -4.59
CA LEU A 81 0.72 13.65 -4.70
C LEU A 81 -0.65 13.38 -4.07
N LEU A 82 -1.03 12.10 -3.94
CA LEU A 82 -2.31 11.64 -3.37
C LEU A 82 -2.06 10.93 -2.03
N PRO A 83 -1.93 11.68 -0.91
CA PRO A 83 -1.64 11.09 0.39
C PRO A 83 -2.70 10.07 0.79
N GLY A 84 -2.25 8.92 1.26
CA GLY A 84 -3.13 7.79 1.63
C GLY A 84 -3.57 6.91 0.46
N ARG A 85 -3.16 7.19 -0.78
CA ARG A 85 -3.38 6.30 -1.94
C ARG A 85 -2.09 5.59 -2.33
N THR A 86 -2.21 4.32 -2.73
CA THR A 86 -1.07 3.55 -3.27
C THR A 86 -1.03 3.65 -4.77
N ASP A 87 0.18 3.55 -5.33
CA ASP A 87 0.43 3.38 -6.76
C ASP A 87 -0.45 2.30 -7.39
N SER A 88 -0.64 1.18 -6.67
CA SER A 88 -1.48 0.07 -7.10
C SER A 88 -2.97 0.44 -7.14
N SER A 89 -3.47 1.17 -6.13
CA SER A 89 -4.86 1.63 -6.11
C SER A 89 -5.17 2.62 -7.24
N LEU A 90 -4.27 3.56 -7.48
CA LEU A 90 -4.40 4.59 -8.52
C LEU A 90 -4.32 3.98 -9.92
N LYS A 91 -3.35 3.11 -10.16
CA LYS A 91 -3.23 2.37 -11.43
C LYS A 91 -4.48 1.55 -11.70
N LYS A 92 -5.03 0.88 -10.68
CA LYS A 92 -6.24 0.08 -10.83
C LYS A 92 -7.41 0.98 -11.20
N HIS A 93 -7.66 2.04 -10.44
CA HIS A 93 -8.75 2.97 -10.66
C HIS A 93 -8.68 3.61 -12.05
N TRP A 94 -7.50 4.07 -12.47
CA TRP A 94 -7.29 4.60 -13.82
C TRP A 94 -7.73 3.62 -14.92
N ASN A 95 -7.26 2.37 -14.85
CA ASN A 95 -7.57 1.37 -15.89
C ASN A 95 -8.99 0.79 -15.80
N SER A 96 -9.69 0.94 -14.67
CA SER A 96 -11.04 0.40 -14.50
C SER A 96 -12.16 1.43 -14.63
N THR A 97 -11.84 2.71 -14.46
CA THR A 97 -12.86 3.74 -14.23
C THR A 97 -12.63 5.01 -15.05
N LEU A 98 -11.37 5.43 -15.29
CA LEU A 98 -11.07 6.70 -15.95
C LEU A 98 -10.54 6.56 -17.38
N LYS A 99 -10.07 5.37 -17.78
CA LYS A 99 -9.59 5.04 -19.12
C LYS A 99 -10.67 4.38 -19.95
#